data_AF-A0A353R7E0-F1
#
_entry.id   AF-A0A353R7E0-F1
#
_cell.length_a   1.000
_cell.length_b   1.000
_cell.length_c   1.000
_cell.angle_alpha   90.00
_cell.angle_beta   90.00
_cell.angle_gamma   90.00
#
_symmetry.space_group_name_H-M   'P 1'
#
loop_
_entity.id
_entity.type
_entity.pdbx_description
1 polymer ?
#
loop_
_entity_poly.entity_id
_entity_poly.type
_entity_poly.pdbx_seq_one_letter_code
_entity_poly.pdbx_strand_id
1 'polypeptide(L)'
;MGFAFKFTEQAATALKGCDSAFITKAVEGNPWFIPEFVRHRLDTLRDSLEKETGILGRLLDMEIPEHAPRMISIVAAGNIPLVCWHDFVCALAYAAAHPRDVVLEVKLSSRDQVLLPAIVERLGLMKDSCLAGVLVRFVKQVDPGTQAILFTGGS
;
A
#
# COMPACT_ATOMS: atom_id res chain seq x y z
N MET A 1 -9.23 -17.73 7.40
CA MET A 1 -9.19 -16.33 7.88
C MET A 1 -9.37 -15.44 6.66
N GLY A 2 -10.34 -14.52 6.66
CA GLY A 2 -10.62 -13.67 5.49
C GLY A 2 -9.49 -12.67 5.20
N PHE A 3 -9.47 -12.11 3.98
CA PHE A 3 -8.44 -11.17 3.54
C PHE A 3 -8.24 -10.00 4.53
N ALA A 4 -9.33 -9.39 5.03
CA ALA A 4 -9.26 -8.24 5.91
C ALA A 4 -8.42 -8.49 7.17
N PHE A 5 -8.70 -9.57 7.92
CA PHE A 5 -7.95 -9.91 9.13
C PHE A 5 -6.49 -10.27 8.80
N LYS A 6 -6.29 -11.06 7.73
CA LYS A 6 -4.95 -11.46 7.30
C LYS A 6 -4.10 -10.23 6.95
N PHE A 7 -4.66 -9.32 6.16
CA PHE A 7 -3.99 -8.08 5.78
C PHE A 7 -3.62 -7.26 7.02
N THR A 8 -4.54 -7.04 7.96
CA THR A 8 -4.27 -6.17 9.11
C THR A 8 -3.26 -6.77 10.08
N GLU A 9 -3.27 -8.09 10.30
CA GLU A 9 -2.25 -8.79 11.09
C GLU A 9 -0.84 -8.67 10.45
N GLN A 10 -0.76 -8.94 9.15
CA GLN A 10 0.50 -8.91 8.41
C GLN A 10 1.01 -7.47 8.24
N ALA A 11 0.11 -6.50 8.02
CA ALA A 11 0.44 -5.07 7.96
C ALA A 11 0.96 -4.57 9.31
N ALA A 12 0.37 -4.98 10.43
CA ALA A 12 0.87 -4.64 11.76
C ALA A 12 2.31 -5.13 11.96
N THR A 13 2.60 -6.35 11.51
CA THR A 13 3.95 -6.94 11.55
C THR A 13 4.92 -6.20 10.64
N ALA A 14 4.50 -5.90 9.40
CA ALA A 14 5.34 -5.21 8.42
C ALA A 14 5.67 -3.76 8.83
N LEU A 15 4.70 -3.03 9.41
CA LEU A 15 4.86 -1.68 9.95
C LEU A 15 5.80 -1.68 11.17
N LYS A 16 5.68 -2.66 12.08
CA LYS A 16 6.62 -2.84 13.21
C LYS A 16 8.05 -3.11 12.75
N GLY A 17 8.21 -3.73 11.58
CA GLY A 17 9.53 -3.97 10.97
C GLY A 17 10.23 -2.70 10.44
N CYS A 18 9.54 -1.56 10.36
CA CYS A 18 10.15 -0.28 9.99
C CYS A 18 10.88 0.35 11.18
N ASP A 19 12.05 -0.21 11.50
CA ASP A 19 12.91 0.22 12.60
C ASP A 19 13.60 1.58 12.35
N SER A 20 14.44 1.99 13.32
CA SER A 20 15.21 3.23 13.25
C SER A 20 16.08 3.33 12.00
N ALA A 21 16.61 2.22 11.46
CA ALA A 21 17.44 2.25 10.26
C ALA A 21 16.61 2.59 9.01
N PHE A 22 15.40 2.03 8.90
CA PHE A 22 14.46 2.40 7.83
C PHE A 22 14.00 3.86 7.95
N ILE A 23 13.76 4.34 9.17
CA ILE A 23 13.39 5.74 9.41
C ILE A 23 14.51 6.68 8.98
N THR A 24 15.75 6.42 9.40
CA THR A 24 16.92 7.22 9.00
C THR A 24 17.06 7.25 7.49
N LYS A 25 16.99 6.09 6.82
CA LYS A 25 17.10 6.02 5.36
C LYS A 25 15.98 6.80 4.64
N ALA A 26 14.75 6.77 5.17
CA ALA A 26 13.64 7.54 4.60
C ALA A 26 13.84 9.05 4.74
N VAL A 27 14.39 9.50 5.88
CA VAL A 27 14.68 10.91 6.15
C VAL A 27 15.85 11.42 5.30
N GLU A 28 16.93 10.65 5.16
CA GLU A 28 18.09 11.01 4.32
C GLU A 28 17.70 11.25 2.85
N GLY A 29 16.75 10.49 2.34
CA GLY A 29 16.26 10.60 0.96
C GLY A 29 15.20 11.68 0.74
N ASN A 30 14.62 12.25 1.81
CA ASN A 30 13.44 13.12 1.70
C ASN A 30 13.45 14.29 2.70
N PRO A 31 13.73 15.52 2.24
CA PRO A 31 13.73 16.71 3.10
C PRO A 31 12.39 17.07 3.76
N TRP A 32 11.28 16.50 3.29
CA TRP A 32 9.97 16.68 3.94
C TRP A 32 9.83 15.85 5.22
N PHE A 33 10.70 14.86 5.43
CA PHE A 33 10.57 13.90 6.52
C PHE A 33 11.52 14.30 7.65
N ILE A 34 10.98 14.30 8.88
CA ILE A 34 11.77 14.29 10.10
C ILE A 34 11.50 12.97 10.84
N PRO A 35 12.45 12.44 11.63
CA PRO A 35 12.29 11.14 12.29
C PRO A 35 11.02 11.03 13.13
N GLU A 36 10.65 12.10 13.84
CA GLU A 36 9.46 12.17 14.70
C GLU A 36 8.18 12.03 13.87
N PHE A 37 8.12 12.66 12.70
CA PHE A 37 6.96 12.60 11.83
C PHE A 37 6.80 11.22 11.19
N VAL A 38 7.91 10.59 10.78
CA VAL A 38 7.88 9.22 10.25
C VAL A 38 7.41 8.23 11.32
N ARG A 39 7.94 8.31 12.55
CA ARG A 39 7.50 7.47 13.68
C ARG A 39 6.02 7.67 13.97
N HIS A 40 5.60 8.92 14.11
CA HIS A 40 4.20 9.26 14.37
C HIS A 40 3.27 8.68 13.29
N ARG A 41 3.66 8.77 12.02
CA ARG A 41 2.90 8.21 10.90
C ARG A 41 2.81 6.68 10.96
N LEU A 42 3.92 5.99 11.23
CA LEU A 42 3.94 4.52 11.38
C LEU A 42 3.06 4.05 12.54
N ASP A 43 3.14 4.75 13.69
CA ASP A 43 2.33 4.46 14.87
C ASP A 43 0.84 4.68 14.59
N THR A 44 0.50 5.82 13.98
CA THR A 44 -0.89 6.16 13.63
C THR A 44 -1.50 5.14 12.67
N LEU A 45 -0.73 4.67 11.67
CA LEU A 45 -1.17 3.63 10.75
C LEU A 45 -1.37 2.29 11.44
N ARG A 46 -0.47 1.91 12.36
CA ARG A 46 -0.64 0.68 13.13
C ARG A 46 -1.90 0.72 13.98
N ASP A 47 -2.15 1.86 14.63
CA ASP A 47 -3.30 2.03 15.52
C ASP A 47 -4.63 2.12 14.74
N SER A 48 -4.61 2.48 13.45
CA SER A 48 -5.80 2.48 12.59
C SER A 48 -6.19 1.09 12.06
N LEU A 49 -5.32 0.08 12.13
CA LEU A 49 -5.56 -1.24 11.51
C LEU A 49 -6.79 -1.98 12.04
N GLU A 50 -7.12 -1.83 13.33
CA GLU A 50 -8.32 -2.46 13.90
C GLU A 50 -9.58 -1.91 13.22
N LYS A 51 -9.67 -0.58 13.10
CA LYS A 51 -10.75 0.08 12.37
C LYS A 51 -10.75 -0.28 10.89
N GLU A 52 -9.57 -0.40 10.28
CA GLU A 52 -9.43 -0.80 8.88
C GLU A 52 -9.97 -2.22 8.63
N THR A 53 -9.83 -3.14 9.58
CA THR A 53 -10.36 -4.52 9.43
C THR A 53 -11.86 -4.52 9.12
N GLY A 54 -12.64 -3.70 9.83
CA GLY A 54 -14.08 -3.59 9.62
C GLY A 54 -14.45 -2.90 8.29
N ILE A 55 -13.70 -1.89 7.89
CA ILE A 55 -13.89 -1.19 6.60
C ILE A 55 -13.57 -2.14 5.45
N LEU A 56 -12.45 -2.86 5.54
CA LEU A 56 -12.02 -3.84 4.54
C LEU A 56 -13.04 -4.96 4.38
N GLY A 57 -13.61 -5.46 5.48
CA GLY A 57 -14.68 -6.46 5.42
C GLY A 57 -15.84 -6.01 4.50
N ARG A 58 -16.27 -4.76 4.63
CA ARG A 58 -17.35 -4.20 3.80
C ARG A 58 -16.94 -3.95 2.35
N LEU A 59 -15.67 -3.60 2.10
CA LEU A 59 -15.16 -3.38 0.74
C LEU A 59 -15.06 -4.69 -0.06
N LEU A 60 -14.82 -5.81 0.62
CA LEU A 60 -14.75 -7.14 0.00
C LEU A 60 -16.10 -7.66 -0.49
N ASP A 61 -17.21 -7.13 0.04
CA ASP A 61 -18.58 -7.51 -0.35
C ASP A 61 -19.09 -6.74 -1.59
N MET A 62 -18.24 -5.92 -2.22
CA MET A 62 -18.62 -5.15 -3.40
C MET A 62 -18.81 -6.05 -4.63
N GLU A 63 -19.89 -5.83 -5.38
CA GLU A 63 -20.08 -6.46 -6.68
C GLU A 63 -19.09 -5.88 -7.70
N ILE A 64 -18.25 -6.76 -8.25
CA ILE A 64 -17.26 -6.41 -9.27
C ILE A 64 -17.85 -6.64 -10.66
N PRO A 65 -18.05 -5.60 -11.49
CA PRO A 65 -18.61 -5.75 -12.81
C PRO A 65 -17.66 -6.52 -13.75
N GLU A 66 -18.21 -7.15 -14.80
CA GLU A 66 -17.43 -7.95 -15.76
C GLU A 66 -16.31 -7.16 -16.45
N HIS A 67 -16.51 -5.85 -16.65
CA HIS A 67 -15.55 -4.94 -17.28
C HIS A 67 -14.72 -4.14 -16.26
N ALA A 68 -14.68 -4.57 -15.00
CA ALA A 68 -13.91 -3.87 -13.97
C ALA A 68 -12.41 -3.84 -14.32
N PRO A 69 -11.70 -2.74 -13.96
CA PRO A 69 -10.27 -2.59 -14.19
C PRO A 69 -9.44 -3.73 -13.59
N ARG A 70 -8.52 -4.30 -14.36
CA ARG A 70 -7.54 -5.30 -13.90
C ARG A 70 -6.13 -4.76 -13.84
N MET A 71 -5.90 -3.56 -14.37
CA MET A 71 -4.64 -2.87 -14.27
C MET A 71 -4.86 -1.51 -13.60
N ILE A 72 -4.42 -1.41 -12.35
CA ILE A 72 -4.63 -0.23 -11.51
C ILE A 72 -3.26 0.34 -11.17
N SER A 73 -3.15 1.66 -11.28
CA SER A 73 -1.91 2.37 -11.00
C SER A 73 -2.10 3.39 -9.90
N ILE A 74 -1.19 3.38 -8.93
CA ILE A 74 -1.11 4.36 -7.85
C ILE A 74 0.04 5.30 -8.17
N VAL A 75 -0.25 6.59 -8.27
CA VAL A 75 0.75 7.66 -8.40
C VAL A 75 0.78 8.42 -7.09
N ALA A 76 1.88 8.25 -6.36
CA ALA A 76 2.02 8.80 -5.01
C ALA A 76 2.84 10.09 -4.99
N ALA A 77 2.36 11.07 -4.23
CA ALA A 77 3.17 12.20 -3.80
C ALA A 77 4.34 11.74 -2.90
N GLY A 78 5.23 12.67 -2.55
CA GLY A 78 6.40 12.38 -1.71
C GLY A 78 6.60 13.34 -0.56
N ASN A 79 5.57 14.06 -0.14
CA ASN A 79 5.64 15.04 0.96
C ASN A 79 5.17 14.49 2.31
N ILE A 80 4.50 13.33 2.35
CA ILE A 80 4.05 12.67 3.58
C ILE A 80 4.52 11.21 3.54
N PRO A 81 5.12 10.66 4.62
CA PRO A 81 5.52 9.26 4.66
C PRO A 81 4.31 8.35 4.45
N LEU A 82 4.40 7.39 3.52
CA LEU A 82 3.30 6.47 3.22
C LEU A 82 2.00 7.21 2.86
N VAL A 83 2.09 8.30 2.08
CA VAL A 83 0.93 9.11 1.69
C VAL A 83 -0.14 8.27 0.97
N CYS A 84 0.29 7.35 0.11
CA CYS A 84 -0.60 6.47 -0.65
C CYS A 84 -0.97 5.18 0.10
N TRP A 85 -0.76 5.10 1.43
CA TRP A 85 -1.09 3.91 2.21
C TRP A 85 -2.52 3.43 1.97
N HIS A 86 -3.50 4.34 2.10
CA HIS A 86 -4.90 3.97 1.94
C HIS A 86 -5.27 3.67 0.48
N ASP A 87 -4.65 4.34 -0.50
CA ASP A 87 -4.80 3.97 -1.91
C ASP A 87 -4.33 2.53 -2.14
N PHE A 88 -3.20 2.16 -1.55
CA PHE A 88 -2.63 0.81 -1.62
C PHE A 88 -3.53 -0.21 -0.92
N VAL A 89 -4.01 0.07 0.30
CA VAL A 89 -4.94 -0.82 1.03
C VAL A 89 -6.23 -1.06 0.25
N CYS A 90 -6.84 0.00 -0.30
CA CYS A 90 -8.05 -0.10 -1.11
C CYS A 90 -7.80 -0.90 -2.40
N ALA A 91 -6.68 -0.66 -3.08
CA ALA A 91 -6.33 -1.39 -4.30
C ALA A 91 -6.05 -2.88 -4.03
N LEU A 92 -5.43 -3.22 -2.89
CA LEU A 92 -5.26 -4.61 -2.47
C LEU A 92 -6.59 -5.28 -2.16
N ALA A 93 -7.49 -4.60 -1.44
CA ALA A 93 -8.82 -5.12 -1.12
C ALA A 93 -9.63 -5.38 -2.40
N TYR A 94 -9.58 -4.43 -3.34
CA TYR A 94 -10.16 -4.58 -4.67
C TYR A 94 -9.57 -5.80 -5.38
N ALA A 95 -8.24 -5.93 -5.44
CA ALA A 95 -7.57 -7.06 -6.08
C ALA A 95 -7.96 -8.40 -5.46
N ALA A 96 -8.12 -8.45 -4.13
CA ALA A 96 -8.54 -9.65 -3.40
C ALA A 96 -10.01 -10.03 -3.62
N ALA A 97 -10.89 -9.05 -3.83
CA ALA A 97 -12.31 -9.27 -4.15
C ALA A 97 -12.55 -9.53 -5.64
N HIS A 98 -11.60 -9.15 -6.50
CA HIS A 98 -11.74 -9.26 -7.93
C HIS A 98 -11.69 -10.73 -8.39
N PRO A 99 -12.62 -11.20 -9.24
CA PRO A 99 -12.69 -12.61 -9.65
C PRO A 99 -11.59 -13.05 -10.63
N ARG A 100 -10.69 -12.14 -11.01
CA ARG A 100 -9.58 -12.36 -11.94
C ARG A 100 -8.35 -11.62 -11.42
N ASP A 101 -7.17 -12.07 -11.82
CA ASP A 101 -5.91 -11.43 -11.43
C ASP A 101 -5.90 -9.93 -11.75
N VAL A 102 -5.43 -9.16 -10.76
CA VAL A 102 -5.27 -7.71 -10.85
C VAL A 102 -3.79 -7.36 -10.70
N VAL A 103 -3.32 -6.48 -11.59
CA VAL A 103 -1.99 -5.87 -11.55
C VAL A 103 -2.09 -4.52 -10.86
N LEU A 104 -1.31 -4.33 -9.80
CA LEU A 104 -1.17 -3.07 -9.08
C LEU A 104 0.20 -2.46 -9.40
N GLU A 105 0.22 -1.37 -10.14
CA GLU A 105 1.42 -0.55 -10.31
C GLU A 105 1.48 0.52 -9.24
N VAL A 106 2.68 0.75 -8.70
CA VAL A 106 2.92 1.86 -7.77
C VAL A 106 4.07 2.70 -8.30
N LYS A 107 3.75 3.90 -8.77
CA LYS A 107 4.72 4.94 -9.12
C LYS A 107 4.90 5.87 -7.93
N LEU A 108 5.93 5.61 -7.16
CA LEU A 108 6.33 6.44 -6.03
C LEU A 108 7.01 7.73 -6.49
N SER A 109 6.98 8.75 -5.63
CA SER A 109 7.88 9.89 -5.75
C SER A 109 9.33 9.42 -5.74
N SER A 110 10.20 10.08 -6.52
CA SER A 110 11.63 9.80 -6.50
C SER A 110 12.28 10.07 -5.14
N ARG A 111 11.61 10.81 -4.26
CA ARG A 111 12.07 11.13 -2.90
C ARG A 111 11.49 10.22 -1.82
N ASP A 112 10.46 9.42 -2.11
CA ASP A 112 9.83 8.52 -1.12
C ASP A 112 9.80 7.08 -1.65
N GLN A 113 10.96 6.40 -1.59
CA GLN A 113 11.16 5.06 -2.16
C GLN A 113 11.60 4.02 -1.11
N VAL A 114 11.40 4.30 0.17
CA VAL A 114 11.97 3.48 1.25
C VAL A 114 10.90 2.64 1.95
N LEU A 115 9.91 3.29 2.56
CA LEU A 115 9.01 2.62 3.51
C LEU A 115 8.02 1.67 2.82
N LEU A 116 7.31 2.13 1.79
CA LEU A 116 6.29 1.29 1.14
C LEU A 116 6.91 0.06 0.45
N PRO A 117 8.02 0.17 -0.31
CA PRO A 117 8.67 -1.02 -0.88
C PRO A 117 9.10 -2.03 0.18
N ALA A 118 9.65 -1.57 1.31
CA ALA A 118 10.05 -2.44 2.41
C ALA A 118 8.84 -3.15 3.07
N ILE A 119 7.72 -2.45 3.22
CA ILE A 119 6.48 -3.05 3.73
C ILE A 119 5.94 -4.10 2.76
N VAL A 120 5.87 -3.79 1.47
CA VAL A 120 5.39 -4.73 0.43
C VAL A 120 6.28 -5.96 0.34
N GLU A 121 7.60 -5.79 0.38
CA GLU A 121 8.55 -6.90 0.42
C GLU A 121 8.30 -7.80 1.64
N ARG A 122 8.17 -7.20 2.84
CA ARG A 122 7.86 -7.97 4.06
C ARG A 122 6.54 -8.72 3.96
N LEU A 123 5.49 -8.08 3.48
CA LEU A 123 4.19 -8.72 3.27
C LEU A 123 4.34 -9.93 2.32
N GLY A 124 5.09 -9.79 1.23
CA GLY A 124 5.34 -10.87 0.26
C GLY A 124 6.13 -12.06 0.83
N LEU A 125 7.01 -11.82 1.80
CA LEU A 125 7.82 -12.87 2.45
C LEU A 125 7.07 -13.62 3.56
N MET A 126 5.91 -13.13 4.01
CA MET A 126 5.12 -13.79 5.05
C MET A 126 4.44 -15.06 4.50
N LYS A 127 4.38 -16.10 5.34
CA LYS A 127 3.61 -17.31 5.05
C LYS A 127 2.14 -16.95 4.81
N ASP A 128 1.54 -17.54 3.78
CA ASP A 128 0.15 -17.30 3.38
C ASP A 128 -0.14 -15.79 3.17
N SER A 129 0.81 -15.07 2.58
CA SER A 129 0.77 -13.61 2.34
C SER A 129 -0.59 -13.09 1.89
N CYS A 130 -0.98 -11.92 2.40
CA CYS A 130 -2.12 -11.16 1.91
C CYS A 130 -1.93 -10.65 0.47
N LEU A 131 -0.70 -10.71 -0.07
CA LEU A 131 -0.40 -10.39 -1.47
C LEU A 131 -0.52 -11.62 -2.39
N ALA A 132 -0.88 -12.80 -1.87
CA ALA A 132 -1.05 -13.99 -2.71
C ALA A 132 -2.09 -13.74 -3.81
N GLY A 133 -1.69 -13.93 -5.08
CA GLY A 133 -2.54 -13.66 -6.26
C GLY A 133 -2.59 -12.19 -6.68
N VAL A 134 -1.94 -11.28 -5.96
CA VAL A 134 -1.88 -9.86 -6.30
C VAL A 134 -0.48 -9.50 -6.79
N LEU A 135 -0.36 -9.09 -8.06
CA LEU A 135 0.91 -8.64 -8.62
C LEU A 135 1.11 -7.16 -8.31
N VAL A 136 1.95 -6.87 -7.31
CA VAL A 136 2.38 -5.49 -7.00
C VAL A 136 3.72 -5.21 -7.68
N ARG A 137 3.80 -4.16 -8.50
CA ARG A 137 5.05 -3.72 -9.15
C ARG A 137 5.32 -2.24 -8.92
N PHE A 138 6.54 -1.92 -8.49
CA PHE A 138 7.00 -0.53 -8.41
C PHE A 138 7.58 -0.09 -9.75
N VAL A 139 7.11 1.05 -10.26
CA VAL A 139 7.47 1.52 -11.62
C VAL A 139 7.91 2.98 -11.61
N LYS A 140 8.77 3.35 -12.57
CA LYS A 140 9.20 4.74 -12.78
C LYS A 140 8.17 5.56 -13.54
N GLN A 141 7.40 4.91 -14.40
CA GLN A 141 6.32 5.47 -15.20
C GLN A 141 5.16 4.49 -15.21
N VAL A 142 3.94 5.03 -15.19
CA VAL A 142 2.71 4.25 -15.27
C VAL A 142 2.56 3.70 -16.68
N ASP A 143 2.15 2.44 -16.80
CA ASP A 143 1.90 1.78 -18.07
C ASP A 143 0.71 2.47 -18.79
N PRO A 144 0.82 2.78 -20.10
CA PRO A 144 -0.29 3.32 -20.88
C PRO A 144 -1.54 2.42 -20.89
N GLY A 145 -1.40 1.13 -20.61
CA GLY A 145 -2.50 0.17 -20.47
C GLY A 145 -3.26 0.26 -19.14
N THR A 146 -2.87 1.16 -18.23
CA THR A 146 -3.58 1.42 -16.98
C THR A 146 -5.06 1.70 -17.23
N GLN A 147 -5.92 0.97 -16.53
CA GLN A 147 -7.38 1.04 -16.69
C GLN A 147 -8.04 1.89 -15.60
N ALA A 148 -7.38 2.06 -14.45
CA ALA A 148 -7.78 2.99 -13.39
C ALA A 148 -6.54 3.56 -12.68
N ILE A 149 -6.60 4.84 -12.30
CA ILE A 149 -5.49 5.53 -11.64
C ILE A 149 -5.95 6.16 -10.32
N LEU A 150 -5.24 5.86 -9.24
CA LEU A 150 -5.33 6.56 -7.97
C LEU A 150 -4.17 7.55 -7.90
N PHE A 151 -4.47 8.84 -7.83
CA PHE A 151 -3.47 9.90 -7.86
C PHE A 151 -3.56 10.74 -6.59
N THR A 152 -2.42 10.87 -5.90
CA THR A 152 -2.24 11.82 -4.81
C THR A 152 -1.12 12.79 -5.17
N GLY A 153 -1.42 14.10 -5.20
CA GLY A 153 -0.44 15.11 -5.60
C GLY A 153 -1.06 16.48 -5.86
N GLY A 154 -0.21 17.46 -6.18
CA GLY A 154 -0.65 18.76 -6.67
C GLY A 154 -1.15 18.69 -8.11
N SER A 155 -2.04 19.64 -8.46
CA SER A 155 -2.57 19.87 -9.81
C SER A 155 -1.52 20.44 -10.77
#